data_AF-A0A7W0FT88-F1
#
_entry.id   AF-A0A7W0FT88-F1
#
_cell.length_a   1.000
_cell.length_b   1.000
_cell.length_c   1.000
_cell.angle_alpha   90.00
_cell.angle_beta   90.00
_cell.angle_gamma   90.00
#
_symmetry.space_group_name_H-M   'P 1'
#
loop_
_entity.id
_entity.type
_entity.pdbx_description
1 polymer ?
#
loop_
_entity_poly.entity_id
_entity_poly.type
_entity_poly.pdbx_seq_one_letter_code
_entity_poly.pdbx_strand_id
1 'polypeptide(L)'
;MEIINPGVLHFNITPEKLTKPHESKPWNPIIAGVFYRAGVIEKWGTGTLNIIDWCKANENPKPIWEVRADSVITTFFPSFFLAQEKCLKNKL
;
A
#
# COMPACT_ATOMS: atom_id res chain seq x y z
N MET A 1 -9.80 4.68 2.22
CA MET A 1 -9.94 3.27 2.62
C MET A 1 -8.72 2.89 3.42
N GLU A 2 -8.89 2.15 4.51
CA GLU A 2 -7.78 1.69 5.34
C GLU A 2 -7.74 0.16 5.35
N ILE A 3 -6.53 -0.39 5.24
CA ILE A 3 -6.25 -1.82 5.34
C ILE A 3 -5.29 -2.01 6.53
N ILE A 4 -5.67 -2.84 7.49
CA ILE A 4 -4.91 -3.09 8.72
C ILE A 4 -4.49 -4.55 8.73
N ASN A 5 -3.18 -4.79 8.78
CA ASN A 5 -2.61 -6.12 8.93
C ASN A 5 -1.92 -6.24 10.30
N PRO A 6 -2.38 -7.12 11.20
CA PRO A 6 -1.71 -7.34 12.47
C PRO A 6 -0.30 -7.89 12.25
N GLY A 7 0.64 -7.47 13.10
CA GLY A 7 2.05 -7.80 13.02
C GLY A 7 2.93 -6.62 12.56
N VAL A 8 4.21 -6.94 12.32
CA VAL A 8 5.25 -5.95 12.03
C VAL A 8 5.89 -6.21 10.66
N LEU A 9 6.52 -5.18 10.11
CA LEU A 9 7.36 -5.32 8.92
C LEU A 9 8.66 -6.06 9.29
N HIS A 10 8.87 -7.23 8.69
CA HIS A 10 10.08 -8.04 8.90
C HIS A 10 11.27 -7.53 8.06
N PHE A 11 12.45 -8.09 8.31
CA PHE A 11 13.66 -7.89 7.49
C PHE A 11 14.14 -6.44 7.38
N ASN A 12 13.95 -5.64 8.45
CA ASN A 12 14.32 -4.23 8.51
C ASN A 12 13.65 -3.39 7.40
N ILE A 13 12.49 -3.83 6.90
CA ILE A 13 11.62 -3.03 6.06
C ILE A 13 10.92 -2.00 6.96
N THR A 14 10.95 -0.74 6.55
CA THR A 14 10.27 0.36 7.22
C THR A 14 9.19 0.93 6.30
N PRO A 15 8.18 1.66 6.80
CA PRO A 15 7.18 2.28 5.94
C PRO A 15 7.77 3.16 4.84
N GLU A 16 8.85 3.89 5.14
CA GLU A 16 9.54 4.73 4.15
C GLU A 16 10.17 3.89 3.04
N LYS A 17 10.70 2.71 3.36
CA LYS A 17 11.28 1.80 2.37
C LYS A 17 10.23 1.26 1.39
N LEU A 18 8.97 1.09 1.82
CA LEU A 18 7.89 0.62 0.93
C LEU A 18 7.60 1.59 -0.23
N THR A 19 8.04 2.83 -0.12
CA THR A 19 7.91 3.86 -1.17
C THR A 19 9.06 3.88 -2.17
N LYS A 20 10.06 3.00 -2.00
CA LYS A 20 11.28 2.93 -2.82
C LYS A 20 11.52 1.49 -3.26
N PRO A 21 12.33 1.24 -4.30
CA PRO A 21 12.74 -0.12 -4.63
C PRO A 21 13.36 -0.82 -3.42
N HIS A 22 12.86 -2.02 -3.11
CA HIS A 22 13.34 -2.86 -2.02
C HIS A 22 13.25 -4.33 -2.41
N GLU A 23 14.07 -5.18 -1.78
CA GLU A 23 13.99 -6.63 -2.00
C GLU A 23 12.66 -7.20 -1.50
N SER A 24 12.07 -8.13 -2.25
CA SER A 24 10.93 -8.92 -1.79
C SER A 24 11.43 -10.14 -1.01
N LYS A 25 11.30 -10.11 0.31
CA LYS A 25 11.60 -11.25 1.19
C LYS A 25 10.30 -11.75 1.80
N PRO A 26 9.76 -12.90 1.35
CA PRO A 26 8.52 -13.43 1.92
C PRO A 26 8.78 -13.97 3.32
N TRP A 27 7.94 -13.58 4.28
CA TRP A 27 8.02 -14.12 5.64
C TRP A 27 7.67 -15.62 5.68
N ASN A 28 6.67 -16.04 4.91
CA ASN A 28 6.34 -17.44 4.68
C ASN A 28 6.56 -17.80 3.19
N PRO A 29 7.72 -18.37 2.83
CA PRO A 29 8.04 -18.71 1.44
C PRO A 29 7.09 -19.73 0.80
N ILE A 30 6.50 -20.63 1.59
CA ILE A 30 5.56 -21.65 1.10
C ILE A 30 4.27 -20.97 0.64
N ILE A 31 3.68 -20.13 1.49
CA ILE A 31 2.45 -19.38 1.17
C ILE A 31 2.70 -18.46 -0.03
N ALA A 32 3.80 -17.69 0.00
CA ALA A 32 4.16 -16.81 -1.10
C ALA A 32 4.36 -17.57 -2.42
N GLY A 33 4.99 -18.75 -2.37
CA GLY A 33 5.18 -19.61 -3.53
C GLY A 33 3.87 -20.13 -4.13
N VAL A 34 2.87 -20.43 -3.29
CA VAL A 34 1.53 -20.82 -3.76
C VAL A 34 0.85 -19.64 -4.48
N PHE A 35 0.83 -18.45 -3.88
CA PHE A 35 0.22 -17.26 -4.51
C PHE A 35 0.93 -16.82 -5.78
N TYR A 36 2.26 -16.96 -5.85
CA TYR A 36 3.01 -16.69 -7.08
C TYR A 36 2.62 -17.65 -8.21
N ARG A 37 2.56 -18.97 -7.94
CA ARG A 37 2.14 -19.96 -8.93
C ARG A 37 0.68 -19.79 -9.36
N ALA A 38 -0.17 -19.28 -8.47
CA ALA A 38 -1.55 -18.92 -8.76
C ALA A 38 -1.70 -17.59 -9.54
N GLY A 39 -0.60 -16.84 -9.77
CA GLY A 39 -0.63 -15.56 -10.46
C GLY A 39 -1.20 -14.39 -9.65
N VAL A 40 -1.31 -14.54 -8.32
CA VAL A 40 -1.89 -13.52 -7.43
C VAL A 40 -0.85 -12.47 -7.01
N ILE A 41 0.42 -12.85 -6.92
CA ILE A 41 1.51 -11.94 -6.56
C ILE A 41 2.70 -12.09 -7.53
N GLU A 42 3.52 -11.03 -7.61
CA GLU A 42 4.78 -11.01 -8.34
C GLU A 42 5.96 -11.42 -7.45
N LYS A 43 7.10 -11.78 -8.05
CA LYS A 43 8.31 -12.21 -7.33
C LYS A 43 9.24 -11.05 -6.93
N TRP A 44 9.14 -9.89 -7.59
CA TRP A 44 10.19 -8.86 -7.56
C TRP A 44 10.00 -7.70 -6.58
N GLY A 45 8.92 -7.69 -5.77
CA GLY A 45 8.75 -6.67 -4.72
C GLY A 45 8.34 -5.29 -5.25
N THR A 46 7.82 -5.24 -6.47
CA THR A 46 7.36 -4.05 -7.17
C THR A 46 5.95 -3.60 -6.76
N GLY A 47 5.20 -4.46 -6.05
CA GLY A 47 3.79 -4.23 -5.75
C GLY A 47 3.49 -2.87 -5.08
N THR A 48 4.29 -2.44 -4.10
CA THR A 48 4.06 -1.15 -3.42
C THR A 48 4.35 0.05 -4.32
N LEU A 49 5.33 -0.07 -5.22
CA LEU A 49 5.62 0.95 -6.23
C LEU A 49 4.51 1.01 -7.28
N ASN A 50 4.03 -0.14 -7.74
CA ASN A 50 2.91 -0.23 -8.66
C ASN A 50 1.66 0.42 -8.06
N ILE A 51 1.39 0.21 -6.76
CA ILE A 51 0.29 0.88 -6.06
C ILE A 51 0.45 2.41 -6.11
N ILE A 52 1.66 2.93 -5.87
CA ILE A 52 1.93 4.39 -5.94
C ILE A 52 1.66 4.91 -7.36
N ASP A 53 2.12 4.18 -8.37
CA ASP A 53 1.94 4.55 -9.78
C ASP A 53 0.46 4.52 -10.18
N TRP A 54 -0.31 3.54 -9.71
CA TRP A 54 -1.76 3.48 -9.95
C TRP A 54 -2.52 4.61 -9.25
N CYS A 55 -2.18 4.93 -8.00
CA CYS A 55 -2.75 6.09 -7.31
C CYS A 55 -2.46 7.37 -8.10
N LYS A 56 -1.22 7.55 -8.56
CA LYS A 56 -0.84 8.71 -9.38
C LYS A 56 -1.60 8.76 -10.70
N ALA A 57 -1.72 7.64 -11.40
CA ALA A 57 -2.45 7.55 -12.67
C ALA A 57 -3.94 7.87 -12.52
N ASN A 58 -4.52 7.62 -11.33
CA ASN A 58 -5.91 7.91 -11.01
C ASN A 58 -6.10 9.26 -10.28
N GLU A 59 -5.06 10.11 -10.23
CA GLU A 59 -5.07 11.42 -9.54
C GLU A 59 -5.42 11.34 -8.04
N ASN A 60 -5.15 10.20 -7.41
CA ASN A 60 -5.21 10.04 -5.97
C ASN A 60 -3.90 10.51 -5.31
N PRO A 61 -3.98 10.99 -4.06
CA PRO A 61 -2.79 11.05 -3.21
C PRO A 61 -2.14 9.67 -3.10
N LYS A 62 -0.81 9.64 -2.93
CA LYS A 62 -0.09 8.41 -2.63
C LYS A 62 -0.63 7.77 -1.35
N PRO A 63 -0.68 6.43 -1.27
CA PRO A 63 -1.04 5.78 -0.02
C PRO A 63 0.02 6.08 1.06
N ILE A 64 -0.40 6.00 2.30
CA ILE A 64 0.48 6.10 3.47
C ILE A 64 0.59 4.73 4.11
N TRP A 65 1.82 4.32 4.44
CA TRP A 65 2.09 3.16 5.27
C TRP A 65 2.54 3.62 6.65
N GLU A 66 2.04 2.95 7.68
CA GLU A 66 2.40 3.24 9.08
C GLU A 66 2.45 1.93 9.88
N VAL A 67 3.22 1.94 10.98
CA VAL A 67 3.16 0.89 12.00
C VAL A 67 2.59 1.52 13.26
N ARG A 68 1.43 1.03 13.72
CA ARG A 68 0.79 1.47 14.96
C ARG A 68 0.32 0.25 15.75
N ALA A 69 0.62 0.18 17.05
CA ALA A 69 0.20 -0.90 17.95
C ALA A 69 0.39 -2.30 17.35
N ASP A 70 1.61 -2.61 16.92
CA ASP A 70 1.98 -3.89 16.28
C ASP A 70 1.08 -4.26 15.10
N SER A 71 0.67 -3.28 14.31
CA SER A 71 -0.06 -3.48 13.06
C SER A 71 0.51 -2.60 11.96
N VAL A 72 0.58 -3.14 10.75
CA VAL A 72 0.91 -2.40 9.54
C VAL A 72 -0.39 -1.86 8.94
N ILE A 73 -0.48 -0.55 8.80
CA ILE A 73 -1.64 0.16 8.29
C ILE A 73 -1.30 0.74 6.93
N THR A 74 -2.17 0.52 5.95
CA THR A 74 -2.11 1.17 4.63
C THR A 74 -3.36 2.01 4.43
N THR A 75 -3.19 3.32 4.25
CA THR A 75 -4.28 4.28 4.06
C THR A 75 -4.29 4.82 2.65
N PHE A 76 -5.40 4.60 1.96
CA PHE A 76 -5.70 5.14 0.62
C PHE A 76 -6.64 6.33 0.73
N PHE A 77 -6.35 7.39 -0.03
CA PHE A 77 -7.10 8.63 -0.03
C PHE A 77 -7.97 8.74 -1.29
N PRO A 78 -9.16 9.35 -1.20
CA PRO A 78 -9.98 9.63 -2.39
C PRO A 78 -9.23 10.59 -3.32
N SER A 79 -9.63 10.59 -4.60
CA SER A 79 -9.07 11.55 -5.55
C SER A 79 -9.43 12.98 -5.13
N PHE A 80 -8.54 13.93 -5.46
CA PHE A 80 -8.77 15.33 -5.13
C PHE A 80 -10.05 15.88 -5.75
N PHE A 81 -10.48 15.34 -6.90
CA PHE A 81 -11.73 15.71 -7.55
C PHE A 81 -12.95 15.51 -6.64
N LEU A 82 -13.10 14.34 -6.01
CA LEU A 82 -14.21 14.05 -5.09
C LEU A 82 -14.08 14.78 -3.75
N ALA A 83 -12.85 15.09 -3.31
CA ALA A 83 -12.61 15.85 -2.08
C ALA A 83 -13.04 17.33 -2.24
N GLN A 84 -12.82 17.93 -3.41
CA GLN A 84 -13.23 19.31 -3.68
C GLN A 84 -14.75 19.45 -3.84
N GLU A 85 -15.44 18.52 -4.50
CA GLU A 85 -16.91 18.57 -4.63
C GLU A 85 -17.62 18.56 -3.26
N LYS A 86 -17.11 17.83 -2.27
CA LYS A 86 -17.66 17.85 -0.90
C LYS A 86 -17.40 19.18 -0.19
N CYS A 87 -16.22 19.77 -0.37
CA CYS A 87 -15.92 21.11 0.19
C CYS A 87 -16.76 22.23 -0.45
N LEU A 88 -17.12 22.10 -1.73
CA LEU A 88 -17.98 23.07 -2.43
C LEU A 88 -19.45 22.92 -2.05
N LYS A 89 -19.94 21.70 -1.80
CA LYS A 89 -21.35 21.46 -1.40
C LYS A 89 -21.66 21.75 0.07
N ASN A 90 -20.65 21.80 0.95
CA ASN A 90 -20.82 22.19 2.37
C ASN A 90 -20.65 23.70 2.62
N LYS A 91 -20.63 24.52 1.56
CA LYS A 91 -20.47 25.99 1.62
C LYS A 91 -21.70 26.76 1.12
N LEU A 92 -22.83 26.08 0.90
CA LEU A 92 -24.14 26.66 0.56
C LEU A 92 -25.15 26.37 1.68
#